data_AF-A0A812PY44-F1
#
_entry.id   AF-A0A812PY44-F1
#
_cell.length_a   1.000
_cell.length_b   1.000
_cell.length_c   1.000
_cell.angle_alpha   90.00
_cell.angle_beta   90.00
_cell.angle_gamma   90.00
#
_symmetry.space_group_name_H-M   'P 1'
#
loop_
_entity.id
_entity.type
_entity.pdbx_description
1 polymer ?
#
loop_
_entity_poly.entity_id
_entity_poly.type
_entity_poly.pdbx_seq_one_letter_code
_entity_poly.pdbx_strand_id
1 'polypeptide(L)'
;MAFFDRVGAEVTFVYSRTFIDEAPLAVNPGTHRRSVRACIYFASGKCTVGAQCNYCHMPHADRPPKLDKQQRTKFNLMGKREALVLLHGFLTMNATENGFLNLATDILDLLAKETMRHDAGEDATSSSAHRRLERVLVRMPFHQLALLSVSKADRGEFGELMVTCIEKLTDDLEAVRNNGLNA
;
A
#
# COMPACT_ATOMS: atom_id res chain seq x y z
N MET A 1 -20.48 -9.81 -21.04
CA MET A 1 -21.17 -9.36 -19.81
C MET A 1 -20.18 -9.61 -18.67
N ALA A 2 -19.37 -8.60 -18.36
CA ALA A 2 -18.22 -8.73 -17.46
C ALA A 2 -18.66 -8.52 -16.01
N PHE A 3 -18.61 -9.59 -15.23
CA PHE A 3 -18.92 -9.64 -13.81
C PHE A 3 -17.63 -9.30 -13.05
N PHE A 4 -17.52 -8.09 -12.51
CA PHE A 4 -16.40 -7.68 -11.66
C PHE A 4 -16.80 -7.89 -10.20
N ASP A 5 -16.65 -9.13 -9.73
CA ASP A 5 -16.57 -9.40 -8.30
C ASP A 5 -15.11 -9.28 -7.85
N ARG A 6 -14.83 -8.38 -6.91
CA ARG A 6 -13.67 -8.56 -6.03
C ARG A 6 -13.90 -8.06 -4.61
N VAL A 7 -14.54 -8.95 -3.85
CA VAL A 7 -14.12 -9.44 -2.53
C VAL A 7 -14.21 -8.45 -1.35
N GLY A 8 -15.23 -8.66 -0.52
CA GLY A 8 -15.10 -8.55 0.93
C GLY A 8 -14.28 -9.72 1.48
N ALA A 9 -13.32 -9.43 2.35
CA ALA A 9 -12.58 -10.42 3.11
C ALA A 9 -12.25 -9.80 4.47
N GLU A 10 -12.67 -10.46 5.55
CA GLU A 10 -12.28 -10.12 6.92
C GLU A 10 -10.75 -10.11 7.02
N VAL A 11 -10.15 -8.93 7.24
CA VAL A 11 -8.70 -8.77 7.43
C VAL A 11 -8.43 -8.70 8.93
N THR A 12 -8.03 -9.82 9.53
CA THR A 12 -7.41 -9.79 10.86
C THR A 12 -6.01 -9.20 10.73
N PHE A 13 -5.84 -7.98 11.22
CA PHE A 13 -4.60 -7.22 11.05
C PHE A 13 -3.56 -7.63 12.11
N VAL A 14 -2.50 -8.32 11.68
CA VAL A 14 -1.33 -8.61 12.52
C VAL A 14 -0.13 -7.81 12.01
N TYR A 15 0.19 -6.70 12.70
CA TYR A 15 1.28 -5.80 12.34
C TYR A 15 2.64 -6.35 12.79
N SER A 16 3.50 -6.75 11.83
CA SER A 16 4.91 -7.08 12.12
C SER A 16 5.90 -6.37 11.18
N ARG A 17 7.16 -6.30 11.62
CA ARG A 17 8.20 -5.32 11.23
C ARG A 17 8.84 -5.54 9.83
N THR A 18 8.32 -6.45 9.01
CA THR A 18 8.92 -6.92 7.73
C THR A 18 8.16 -6.50 6.45
N PHE A 19 7.21 -5.58 6.56
CA PHE A 19 6.23 -5.22 5.52
C PHE A 19 6.74 -4.37 4.31
N ILE A 20 7.85 -4.76 3.69
CA ILE A 20 8.09 -4.43 2.27
C ILE A 20 7.81 -5.64 1.38
N ASP A 21 7.73 -6.87 1.91
CA ASP A 21 7.65 -8.07 1.07
C ASP A 21 6.30 -8.82 1.05
N GLU A 22 5.40 -8.65 2.00
CA GLU A 22 4.19 -9.47 2.06
C GLU A 22 2.95 -8.76 1.51
N ALA A 23 2.55 -9.13 0.30
CA ALA A 23 1.18 -8.94 -0.17
C ALA A 23 0.25 -9.83 0.68
N PRO A 24 -1.00 -9.42 0.93
CA PRO A 24 -1.92 -10.21 1.75
C PRO A 24 -2.00 -11.64 1.21
N LEU A 25 -1.73 -12.59 2.10
CA LEU A 25 -1.84 -14.01 1.83
C LEU A 25 -3.30 -14.29 1.52
N ALA A 26 -3.64 -14.38 0.23
CA ALA A 26 -4.88 -15.00 -0.20
C ALA A 26 -4.84 -16.47 0.21
N VAL A 27 -5.31 -16.77 1.42
CA VAL A 27 -5.51 -18.13 1.91
C VAL A 27 -6.66 -18.71 1.11
N ASN A 28 -6.34 -19.53 0.10
CA ASN A 28 -7.34 -20.33 -0.59
C ASN A 28 -7.70 -21.54 0.29
N PRO A 29 -9.00 -21.79 0.57
CA PRO A 29 -9.44 -22.98 1.28
C PRO A 29 -9.39 -24.17 0.31
N GLY A 30 -8.22 -24.79 0.19
CA GLY A 30 -8.02 -25.87 -0.77
C GLY A 30 -6.71 -26.62 -0.54
N THR A 31 -6.69 -27.43 0.51
CA THR A 31 -5.98 -28.72 0.70
C THR A 31 -4.53 -28.95 0.24
N HIS A 32 -3.78 -28.00 -0.31
CA HIS A 32 -2.35 -28.18 -0.50
C HIS A 32 -1.59 -26.88 -0.25
N ARG A 33 -0.57 -27.00 0.59
CA ARG A 33 0.41 -26.01 1.05
C ARG A 33 1.27 -25.43 -0.10
N ARG A 34 0.66 -25.02 -1.21
CA ARG A 34 1.34 -24.48 -2.39
C ARG A 34 1.71 -23.03 -2.14
N SER A 35 2.96 -22.69 -2.43
CA SER A 35 3.54 -21.38 -2.16
C SER A 35 2.73 -20.24 -2.80
N VAL A 36 2.72 -19.08 -2.15
CA VAL A 36 2.12 -17.80 -2.61
C VAL A 36 2.74 -17.31 -3.92
N ARG A 37 3.80 -17.97 -4.39
CA ARG A 37 4.60 -17.56 -5.53
C ARG A 37 4.12 -18.25 -6.80
N ALA A 38 3.78 -17.42 -7.79
CA ALA A 38 3.44 -17.85 -9.14
C ALA A 38 4.57 -18.67 -9.76
N CYS A 39 4.22 -19.74 -10.47
CA CYS A 39 5.15 -20.51 -11.27
C CYS A 39 5.54 -19.72 -12.52
N ILE A 40 6.79 -19.24 -12.57
CA ILE A 40 7.30 -18.49 -13.72
C ILE A 40 7.29 -19.34 -15.01
N TYR A 41 7.50 -20.65 -14.89
CA TYR A 41 7.48 -21.56 -16.03
C TYR A 41 6.07 -21.76 -16.55
N PHE A 42 5.07 -21.87 -15.68
CA PHE A 42 3.67 -21.97 -16.08
C PHE A 42 3.19 -20.66 -16.74
N ALA A 43 3.55 -19.51 -16.16
CA ALA A 43 3.27 -18.20 -16.75
C ALA A 43 3.88 -18.04 -18.16
N SER A 44 5.01 -18.69 -18.43
CA SER A 44 5.64 -18.74 -19.76
C SER A 44 5.17 -19.89 -20.67
N GLY A 45 4.24 -20.74 -20.22
CA GLY A 45 3.75 -21.91 -20.96
C GLY A 45 4.71 -23.12 -21.01
N LYS A 46 5.76 -23.13 -20.19
CA LYS A 46 6.86 -24.11 -20.21
C LYS A 46 6.89 -25.05 -18.99
N CYS A 47 5.88 -25.00 -18.12
CA CYS A 47 5.84 -25.89 -16.95
C CYS A 47 5.46 -27.32 -17.37
N THR A 48 6.39 -28.25 -17.18
CA THR A 48 6.19 -29.69 -17.46
C THR A 48 5.78 -30.50 -16.22
N VAL A 49 5.86 -29.89 -15.03
CA VAL A 49 5.62 -30.56 -13.73
C VAL A 49 4.12 -30.68 -13.40
N GLY A 50 3.27 -29.85 -14.01
CA GLY A 50 1.82 -29.93 -13.85
C GLY A 50 1.38 -29.77 -12.39
N ALA A 51 0.50 -30.66 -11.92
CA ALA A 51 -0.10 -30.58 -10.58
C ALA A 51 0.87 -30.86 -9.42
N GLN A 52 2.07 -31.39 -9.72
CA GLN A 52 3.14 -31.61 -8.73
C GLN A 52 4.04 -30.38 -8.55
N CYS A 53 3.76 -29.27 -9.24
CA CYS A 53 4.56 -28.07 -9.11
C CYS A 53 4.42 -27.48 -7.69
N ASN A 54 5.56 -27.18 -7.06
CA ASN A 54 5.60 -26.50 -5.76
C ASN A 54 5.21 -25.01 -5.84
N TYR A 55 5.03 -24.49 -7.05
CA TYR A 55 4.63 -23.12 -7.34
C TYR A 55 3.19 -23.05 -7.80
N CYS A 56 2.51 -21.94 -7.51
CA CYS A 56 1.11 -21.77 -7.83
C CYS A 56 0.90 -21.49 -9.32
N HIS A 57 -0.09 -22.16 -9.92
CA HIS A 57 -0.50 -21.99 -11.33
C HIS A 57 -1.78 -21.14 -11.47
N MET A 58 -2.38 -20.72 -10.37
CA MET A 58 -3.58 -19.90 -10.40
C MET A 58 -3.24 -18.48 -10.83
N PRO A 59 -4.20 -17.72 -11.41
CA PRO A 59 -4.02 -16.31 -11.69
C PRO A 59 -3.65 -15.55 -10.40
N HIS A 60 -2.49 -14.93 -10.39
CA HIS A 60 -2.08 -14.03 -9.31
C HIS A 60 -2.44 -12.59 -9.70
N ALA A 61 -2.98 -11.82 -8.75
CA ALA A 61 -3.11 -10.38 -8.96
C ALA A 61 -1.71 -9.76 -9.12
N ASP A 62 -1.62 -8.70 -9.93
CA ASP A 62 -0.39 -7.93 -10.03
C ASP A 62 0.02 -7.44 -8.65
N ARG A 63 1.30 -7.63 -8.33
CA ARG A 63 1.84 -7.19 -7.05
C ARG A 63 1.74 -5.67 -7.03
N PRO A 64 1.32 -5.08 -5.89
CA PRO A 64 1.32 -3.64 -5.77
C PRO A 64 2.74 -3.10 -6.01
N PRO A 65 2.87 -1.92 -6.64
CA PRO A 65 4.16 -1.35 -6.94
C PRO A 65 4.95 -1.14 -5.66
N LYS A 66 6.20 -1.60 -5.66
CA LYS A 66 7.12 -1.46 -4.53
C LYS A 66 8.31 -0.61 -4.95
N LEU A 67 8.82 0.18 -4.02
CA LEU A 67 10.06 0.91 -4.25
C LEU A 67 11.21 -0.07 -4.47
N ASP A 68 11.93 0.10 -5.59
CA ASP A 68 13.14 -0.66 -5.85
C ASP A 68 14.27 -0.29 -4.85
N LYS A 69 15.42 -0.98 -4.93
CA LYS A 69 16.54 -0.72 -4.00
C LYS A 69 17.04 0.74 -4.10
N GLN A 70 17.17 1.28 -5.31
CA GLN A 70 17.67 2.64 -5.54
C GLN A 70 16.67 3.69 -5.05
N GLN A 71 15.38 3.47 -5.33
CA GLN A 71 14.27 4.33 -4.90
C GLN A 71 14.15 4.36 -3.37
N ARG A 72 14.29 3.21 -2.69
CA ARG A 72 14.29 3.16 -1.22
C ARG A 72 15.45 3.91 -0.60
N THR A 73 16.69 3.68 -1.08
CA THR A 73 17.85 4.41 -0.58
C THR A 73 17.65 5.91 -0.70
N LYS A 74 17.14 6.36 -1.84
CA LYS A 74 16.87 7.77 -2.08
C LYS A 74 15.75 8.33 -1.21
N PHE A 75 14.63 7.63 -1.11
CA PHE A 75 13.53 8.02 -0.24
C PHE A 75 13.99 8.12 1.23
N ASN A 76 14.88 7.23 1.66
CA ASN A 76 15.47 7.28 3.00
C ASN A 76 16.41 8.47 3.20
N LEU A 77 17.15 8.88 2.16
CA LEU A 77 18.03 10.05 2.18
C LEU A 77 17.28 11.39 2.16
N MET A 78 16.05 11.43 1.65
CA MET A 78 15.23 12.66 1.67
C MET A 78 14.98 13.16 3.10
N GLY A 79 14.83 14.46 3.28
CA GLY A 79 14.40 15.02 4.57
C GLY A 79 13.05 14.44 5.00
N LYS A 80 12.83 14.28 6.31
CA LYS A 80 11.54 13.79 6.84
C LYS A 80 10.39 14.68 6.38
N ARG A 81 10.52 16.00 6.58
CA ARG A 81 9.51 16.99 6.15
C ARG A 81 9.21 16.90 4.66
N GLU A 82 10.24 16.89 3.82
CA GLU A 82 10.10 16.79 2.36
C GLU A 82 9.33 15.51 1.95
N ALA A 83 9.70 14.37 2.51
CA ALA A 83 9.05 13.10 2.22
C ALA A 83 7.58 13.07 2.68
N LEU A 84 7.26 13.66 3.84
CA LEU A 84 5.89 13.73 4.35
C LEU A 84 5.01 14.67 3.52
N VAL A 85 5.53 15.83 3.08
CA VAL A 85 4.84 16.73 2.14
C VAL A 85 4.54 16.02 0.83
N LEU A 86 5.52 15.31 0.28
CA LEU A 86 5.35 14.54 -0.96
C LEU A 86 4.27 13.47 -0.80
N LEU A 87 4.31 12.69 0.28
CA LEU A 87 3.33 11.65 0.55
C LEU A 87 1.93 12.21 0.82
N HIS A 88 1.82 13.35 1.49
CA HIS A 88 0.54 14.04 1.70
C HIS A 88 -0.12 14.37 0.36
N GLY A 89 0.62 14.95 -0.59
CA GLY A 89 0.11 15.23 -1.94
C GLY A 89 -0.43 13.98 -2.65
N PHE A 90 0.30 12.86 -2.59
CA PHE A 90 -0.14 11.60 -3.19
C PHE A 90 -1.34 10.97 -2.48
N LEU A 91 -1.40 11.04 -1.15
CA LEU A 91 -2.56 10.56 -0.39
C LEU A 91 -3.82 11.37 -0.72
N THR A 92 -3.72 12.70 -0.77
CA THR A 92 -4.84 13.56 -1.16
C THR A 92 -5.32 13.27 -2.58
N MET A 93 -4.39 13.16 -3.53
CA MET A 93 -4.72 12.83 -4.92
C MET A 93 -5.41 11.46 -5.01
N ASN A 94 -4.84 10.45 -4.37
CA ASN A 94 -5.42 9.10 -4.37
C ASN A 94 -6.81 9.06 -3.73
N ALA A 95 -7.02 9.72 -2.59
CA ALA A 95 -8.33 9.78 -1.94
C ALA A 95 -9.37 10.55 -2.77
N THR A 96 -8.92 11.58 -3.50
CA THR A 96 -9.78 12.35 -4.42
C THR A 96 -10.19 11.50 -5.63
N GLU A 97 -9.23 10.84 -6.28
CA GLU A 97 -9.47 9.98 -7.44
C GLU A 97 -10.39 8.81 -7.12
N ASN A 98 -10.31 8.28 -5.90
CA ASN A 98 -11.15 7.18 -5.44
C ASN A 98 -12.44 7.65 -4.70
N GLY A 99 -12.67 8.97 -4.59
CA GLY A 99 -13.92 9.52 -4.07
C GLY A 99 -14.14 9.40 -2.55
N PHE A 100 -13.11 9.08 -1.75
CA PHE A 100 -13.22 8.93 -0.29
C PHE A 100 -12.45 10.01 0.49
N LEU A 101 -12.14 11.15 -0.15
CA LEU A 101 -11.41 12.27 0.46
C LEU A 101 -11.96 12.68 1.83
N ASN A 102 -13.29 12.71 1.99
CA ASN A 102 -13.97 13.09 3.22
C ASN A 102 -13.74 12.12 4.38
N LEU A 103 -13.51 10.83 4.09
CA LEU A 103 -13.22 9.81 5.10
C LEU A 103 -11.72 9.80 5.45
N ALA A 104 -10.88 10.18 4.49
CA ALA A 104 -9.43 10.22 4.66
C ALA A 104 -8.91 11.48 5.38
N THR A 105 -9.77 12.43 5.75
CA THR A 105 -9.36 13.71 6.37
C THR A 105 -8.56 13.50 7.65
N ASP A 106 -8.96 12.54 8.50
CA ASP A 106 -8.27 12.24 9.76
C ASP A 106 -6.80 11.85 9.51
N ILE A 107 -6.56 11.06 8.46
CA ILE A 107 -5.22 10.61 8.04
C ILE A 107 -4.40 11.75 7.46
N LEU A 108 -5.01 12.58 6.61
CA LEU A 108 -4.36 13.73 5.99
C LEU A 108 -3.97 14.77 7.05
N ASP A 109 -4.85 15.06 7.99
CA ASP A 109 -4.61 16.00 9.09
C ASP A 109 -3.53 15.47 10.05
N LEU A 110 -3.54 14.18 10.35
CA LEU A 110 -2.50 13.56 11.18
C LEU A 110 -1.13 13.69 10.51
N LEU A 111 -1.05 13.44 9.20
CA LEU A 111 0.18 13.58 8.42
C LEU A 111 0.63 15.05 8.32
N ALA A 112 -0.30 15.98 8.14
CA ALA A 112 -0.01 17.41 8.12
C ALA A 112 0.56 17.90 9.46
N LYS A 113 -0.04 17.47 10.59
CA LYS A 113 0.47 17.75 11.94
C LYS A 113 1.88 17.20 12.13
N GLU A 114 2.13 15.96 11.73
CA GLU A 114 3.45 15.35 11.83
C GLU A 114 4.48 16.08 10.95
N THR A 115 4.10 16.50 9.75
CA THR A 115 4.97 17.29 8.85
C THR A 115 5.46 18.58 9.50
N MET A 116 4.62 19.24 10.30
CA MET A 116 4.98 20.47 11.02
C MET A 116 5.93 20.25 12.19
N ARG A 117 6.07 19.02 12.69
CA ARG A 117 6.99 18.68 13.80
C ARG A 117 8.44 18.51 13.35
N HIS A 118 8.66 18.30 12.05
CA HIS A 118 10.00 18.14 11.49
C HIS A 118 10.46 19.48 10.89
N ASP A 119 11.63 19.95 11.32
CA ASP A 119 12.21 21.18 10.80
C ASP A 119 12.44 21.13 9.29
N ALA A 120 12.42 22.31 8.67
CA ALA A 120 12.82 22.54 7.29
C ALA A 120 14.33 22.34 7.13
N GLY A 121 14.81 21.10 7.29
CA GLY A 121 16.18 20.77 6.96
C GLY A 121 16.45 21.15 5.50
N GLU A 122 17.40 22.06 5.29
CA GLU A 122 17.93 22.41 3.98
C GLU A 122 18.58 21.17 3.37
N ASP A 123 17.88 20.47 2.49
CA ASP A 123 18.56 19.56 1.57
C ASP A 123 17.85 19.62 0.22
N ALA A 124 18.45 20.41 -0.68
CA ALA A 124 18.06 20.56 -2.07
C ALA A 124 18.33 19.26 -2.85
N THR A 125 17.44 18.30 -2.73
CA THR A 125 17.43 17.09 -3.56
C THR A 125 16.97 17.45 -4.97
N SER A 126 17.83 17.16 -5.95
CA SER A 126 17.63 17.43 -7.39
C SER A 126 16.23 17.02 -7.91
N SER A 127 15.55 17.93 -8.61
CA SER A 127 14.18 17.75 -9.16
C SER A 127 14.01 16.55 -10.13
N SER A 128 15.06 16.19 -10.89
CA SER A 128 15.03 15.04 -11.81
C SER A 128 14.90 13.69 -11.10
N ALA A 129 15.37 13.69 -9.86
CA ALA A 129 15.49 12.55 -9.00
C ALA A 129 14.12 12.20 -8.38
N HIS A 130 13.30 13.23 -8.10
CA HIS A 130 11.92 13.15 -7.63
C HIS A 130 10.99 12.47 -8.65
N ARG A 131 11.09 12.83 -9.94
CA ARG A 131 10.21 12.33 -11.02
C ARG A 131 10.18 10.80 -11.19
N ARG A 132 11.22 10.07 -10.79
CA ARG A 132 11.24 8.59 -10.85
C ARG A 132 10.48 7.98 -9.69
N LEU A 133 10.62 8.56 -8.50
CA LEU A 133 9.93 8.13 -7.29
C LEU A 133 8.43 8.41 -7.40
N GLU A 134 8.07 9.63 -7.83
CA GLU A 134 6.68 10.05 -8.05
C GLU A 134 5.89 9.08 -8.93
N ARG A 135 6.49 8.60 -10.03
CA ARG A 135 5.84 7.63 -10.93
C ARG A 135 5.45 6.32 -10.25
N VAL A 136 6.19 5.91 -9.24
CA VAL A 136 5.86 4.70 -8.47
C VAL A 136 4.84 5.03 -7.39
N LEU A 137 4.99 6.16 -6.70
CA LEU A 137 4.07 6.61 -5.64
C LEU A 137 2.64 6.82 -6.15
N VAL A 138 2.46 7.40 -7.35
CA VAL A 138 1.13 7.57 -7.98
C VAL A 138 0.38 6.25 -8.11
N ARG A 139 1.10 5.14 -8.34
CA ARG A 139 0.50 3.83 -8.58
C ARG A 139 0.29 3.04 -7.30
N MET A 140 0.76 3.53 -6.16
CA MET A 140 0.60 2.86 -4.87
C MET A 140 -0.82 3.07 -4.32
N PRO A 141 -1.40 2.05 -3.70
CA PRO A 141 -2.67 2.20 -3.00
C PRO A 141 -2.50 3.08 -1.76
N PHE A 142 -3.60 3.72 -1.35
CA PHE A 142 -3.66 4.65 -0.23
C PHE A 142 -2.96 4.13 1.05
N HIS A 143 -3.27 2.89 1.47
CA HIS A 143 -2.68 2.30 2.67
C HIS A 143 -1.15 2.17 2.59
N GLN A 144 -0.58 1.91 1.41
CA GLN A 144 0.88 1.80 1.27
C GLN A 144 1.56 3.16 1.39
N LEU A 145 0.95 4.22 0.85
CA LEU A 145 1.44 5.59 1.01
C LEU A 145 1.39 6.02 2.48
N ALA A 146 0.31 5.69 3.19
CA ALA A 146 0.17 5.97 4.61
C ALA A 146 1.24 5.21 5.44
N LEU A 147 1.46 3.92 5.18
CA LEU A 147 2.50 3.14 5.86
C LEU A 147 3.93 3.65 5.56
N LEU A 148 4.18 4.14 4.35
CA LEU A 148 5.45 4.79 4.00
C LEU A 148 5.70 6.05 4.85
N SER A 149 4.65 6.83 5.15
CA SER A 149 4.79 8.00 6.03
C SER A 149 5.17 7.61 7.46
N VAL A 150 4.55 6.56 8.01
CA VAL A 150 4.89 6.01 9.34
C VAL A 150 6.33 5.50 9.38
N SER A 151 6.77 4.82 8.33
CA SER A 151 8.16 4.38 8.24
C SER A 151 9.16 5.53 8.19
N LYS A 152 8.75 6.72 7.77
CA LYS A 152 9.63 7.90 7.63
C LYS A 152 9.65 8.79 8.87
N ALA A 153 8.53 8.93 9.55
CA ALA A 153 8.35 9.81 10.71
C ALA A 153 8.77 9.19 12.07
N ASP A 154 9.38 7.99 12.05
CA ASP A 154 9.64 7.13 13.21
C ASP A 154 8.37 6.51 13.84
N ARG A 155 8.44 5.22 14.19
CA ARG A 155 7.30 4.40 14.65
C ARG A 155 6.93 4.67 16.12
N GLY A 156 6.62 5.91 16.45
CA GLY A 156 6.09 6.30 17.76
C GLY A 156 4.57 6.37 17.79
N GLU A 157 4.03 7.25 18.64
CA GLU A 157 2.61 7.58 18.75
C GLU A 157 1.94 7.87 17.40
N PHE A 158 2.64 8.54 16.49
CA PHE A 158 2.17 8.81 15.13
C PHE A 158 1.82 7.52 14.37
N GLY A 159 2.62 6.46 14.52
CA GLY A 159 2.36 5.18 13.87
C GLY A 159 1.12 4.48 14.38
N GLU A 160 0.90 4.51 15.70
CA GLU A 160 -0.27 3.90 16.35
C GLU A 160 -1.56 4.62 15.95
N LEU A 161 -1.53 5.96 15.96
CA LEU A 161 -2.65 6.79 15.51
C LEU A 161 -2.95 6.56 14.02
N MET A 162 -1.92 6.50 13.18
CA MET A 162 -2.09 6.26 11.75
C MET A 162 -2.74 4.89 11.47
N VAL A 163 -2.30 3.85 12.17
CA VAL A 163 -2.89 2.49 12.08
C VAL A 163 -4.36 2.51 12.45
N THR A 164 -4.69 3.13 13.58
CA THR A 164 -6.08 3.26 14.05
C THR A 164 -6.94 4.00 13.01
N CYS A 165 -6.42 5.07 12.41
CA CYS A 165 -7.14 5.81 11.38
C CYS A 165 -7.33 4.98 10.08
N ILE A 166 -6.35 4.15 9.70
CA ILE A 166 -6.46 3.27 8.53
C ILE A 166 -7.53 2.18 8.76
N GLU A 167 -7.58 1.61 9.95
CA GLU A 167 -8.60 0.61 10.33
C GLU A 167 -10.00 1.24 10.28
N LYS A 168 -10.18 2.39 10.94
CA LYS A 168 -11.43 3.15 10.88
C LYS A 168 -11.86 3.49 9.45
N LEU A 169 -10.93 3.98 8.61
CA LEU A 169 -11.21 4.26 7.20
C LEU A 169 -11.67 3.01 6.44
N THR A 170 -11.07 1.86 6.75
CA THR A 170 -11.46 0.59 6.14
C THR A 170 -12.89 0.23 6.52
N ASP A 171 -13.23 0.30 7.81
CA ASP A 171 -14.58 0.04 8.30
C ASP A 171 -15.62 0.99 7.69
N ASP A 172 -15.30 2.30 7.61
CA ASP A 172 -16.17 3.32 7.01
C ASP A 172 -16.41 3.05 5.52
N LEU A 173 -15.37 2.66 4.77
CA LEU A 173 -15.50 2.29 3.35
C LEU A 173 -16.36 1.04 3.17
N GLU A 174 -16.23 0.05 4.04
CA GLU A 174 -17.07 -1.15 4.01
C GLU A 174 -18.53 -0.82 4.34
N ALA A 175 -18.77 0.06 5.31
CA ALA A 175 -20.11 0.53 5.66
C ALA A 175 -20.79 1.26 4.49
N VAL A 176 -20.07 2.16 3.81
CA VAL A 176 -20.59 2.85 2.60
C VAL A 176 -20.90 1.86 1.49
N ARG A 177 -20.02 0.87 1.24
CA ARG A 177 -20.25 -0.19 0.25
C ARG A 177 -21.52 -1.00 0.57
N ASN A 178 -21.71 -1.37 1.83
CA ASN A 178 -22.86 -2.16 2.26
C ASN A 178 -24.18 -1.36 2.22
N ASN A 179 -24.13 -0.05 2.48
CA ASN A 179 -25.31 0.81 2.37
C ASN A 179 -25.71 1.07 0.92
N GLY A 180 -24.75 1.13 -0.01
CA GLY A 180 -25.02 1.30 -1.45
C GLY A 180 -25.58 0.06 -2.17
N LEU A 181 -25.42 -1.14 -1.59
CA LEU A 181 -25.99 -2.39 -2.13
C LEU A 181 -27.42 -2.67 -1.65
N ASN A 182 -27.90 -1.94 -0.64
CA ASN A 182 -29.23 -2.10 -0.04
C ASN A 182 -30.23 -1.00 -0.47
N ALA A 183 -29.88 -0.18 -1.45
CA ALA A 183 -30.72 0.89 -2.03
C ALA A 183 -31.06 0.58 -3.49
#